data_AF-Q9LE12-F1
#
_entry.id   AF-Q9LE12-F1
#
_cell.length_a   1.000
_cell.length_b   1.000
_cell.length_c   1.000
_cell.angle_alpha   90.00
_cell.angle_beta   90.00
_cell.angle_gamma   90.00
#
_symmetry.space_group_name_H-M   'P 1'
#
loop_
_entity.id
_entity.type
_entity.pdbx_description
1 polymer ?
#
loop_
_entity_poly.entity_id
_entity_poly.type
_entity_poly.pdbx_seq_one_letter_code
_entity_poly.pdbx_strand_id
1 'polypeptide(L)' 'GPWTKEEDERIVELVSKIGAKKWSLIAQSLPGRIGKQCRERW' A
#
# COMPACT_ATOMS: atom_id res chain seq x y z
N GLY A 1 2.52 -10.30 -8.55
CA GLY A 1 2.48 -9.61 -9.85
C GLY A 1 3.22 -8.29 -9.78
N PRO A 2 3.54 -7.68 -10.93
CA PRO A 2 4.03 -6.30 -10.98
C PRO A 2 3.01 -5.36 -10.32
N TRP A 3 3.47 -4.24 -9.78
CA TRP A 3 2.60 -3.19 -9.23
C TRP A 3 1.95 -2.40 -10.36
N THR A 4 0.64 -2.20 -10.28
CA THR A 4 -0.04 -1.29 -11.22
C THR A 4 0.03 0.15 -10.71
N LYS A 5 -0.19 1.10 -11.61
CA LYS A 5 -0.23 2.53 -11.23
C LYS A 5 -1.32 2.81 -10.21
N GLU A 6 -2.48 2.18 -10.35
CA GLU A 6 -3.60 2.36 -9.43
C GLU A 6 -3.23 1.88 -8.02
N GLU A 7 -2.50 0.77 -7.91
CA GLU A 7 -2.02 0.27 -6.63
C GLU A 7 -1.01 1.22 -5.98
N ASP A 8 -0.06 1.76 -6.76
CA ASP A 8 0.92 2.74 -6.27
C ASP A 8 0.24 4.04 -5.82
N GLU A 9 -0.68 4.58 -6.62
CA GLU A 9 -1.47 5.77 -6.26
C GLU A 9 -2.26 5.54 -4.97
N ARG A 10 -2.82 4.34 -4.80
CA ARG A 10 -3.53 3.97 -3.59
C ARG A 10 -2.61 3.91 -2.39
N ILE A 11 -1.39 3.37 -2.53
CA ILE A 11 -0.39 3.40 -1.44
C ILE A 11 -0.08 4.85 -1.08
N VAL A 12 0.20 5.72 -2.04
CA VAL A 12 0.51 7.14 -1.79
C VAL A 12 -0.63 7.83 -1.05
N GLU A 13 -1.87 7.64 -1.49
CA GLU A 13 -3.05 8.21 -0.85
C GLU A 13 -3.19 7.71 0.61
N LEU A 14 -3.05 6.40 0.82
CA LEU A 14 -3.21 5.79 2.14
C LEU A 14 -2.04 6.13 3.08
N VAL A 15 -0.81 6.22 2.58
CA VAL A 15 0.34 6.66 3.35
C VAL A 15 0.19 8.14 3.73
N SER A 16 -0.31 8.99 2.82
CA SER A 16 -0.60 10.39 3.13
C SER A 16 -1.70 10.54 4.18
N LYS A 17 -2.72 9.66 4.18
CA LYS A 17 -3.86 9.73 5.13
C LYS A 17 -3.55 9.12 6.50
N ILE A 18 -2.88 7.98 6.52
CA ILE A 18 -2.75 7.11 7.71
C ILE A 18 -1.30 7.10 8.25
N GLY A 19 -0.33 7.47 7.41
CA GLY A 19 1.11 7.47 7.70
C GLY A 19 1.81 6.17 7.30
N ALA A 20 3.10 6.30 6.95
CA ALA A 20 4.01 5.23 6.51
C ALA A 20 4.43 4.24 7.63
N LYS A 21 3.55 4.01 8.60
CA LYS A 21 3.79 3.17 9.79
C LYS A 21 2.81 2.01 9.89
N LYS A 22 1.64 2.12 9.25
CA LYS A 22 0.53 1.17 9.36
C LYS A 22 0.33 0.37 8.07
N TRP A 23 1.38 -0.32 7.62
CA TRP A 23 1.36 -1.10 6.37
C TRP A 23 0.31 -2.20 6.33
N SER A 24 0.03 -2.86 7.46
CA SER A 24 -1.04 -3.86 7.57
C SER A 24 -2.42 -3.26 7.33
N LEU A 25 -2.62 -1.97 7.61
CA LEU A 25 -3.87 -1.27 7.32
C LEU A 25 -3.95 -0.83 5.86
N ILE A 26 -2.82 -0.39 5.29
CA ILE A 26 -2.71 -0.04 3.86
C ILE A 26 -3.02 -1.26 2.99
N ALA A 27 -2.46 -2.42 3.33
CA ALA A 27 -2.71 -3.66 2.57
C ALA A 27 -4.16 -4.14 2.62
N GLN A 28 -4.93 -3.82 3.67
CA GLN A 28 -6.37 -4.15 3.70
C GLN A 28 -7.16 -3.43 2.61
N SER A 29 -6.66 -2.29 2.13
CA SER A 29 -7.26 -1.54 1.02
C SER A 29 -6.74 -1.98 -0.36
N LEU A 30 -5.80 -2.92 -0.41
CA LEU A 30 -5.18 -3.43 -1.63
C LEU A 30 -5.42 -4.95 -1.73
N PRO A 31 -6.53 -5.38 -2.35
CA PRO A 31 -6.83 -6.80 -2.46
C PRO A 31 -5.73 -7.52 -3.23
N GLY A 32 -5.18 -8.59 -2.64
CA GLY A 32 -4.06 -9.35 -3.23
C GLY A 32 -2.67 -8.83 -2.88
N ARG A 33 -2.56 -7.76 -2.06
CA ARG A 33 -1.28 -7.28 -1.51
C ARG A 33 -1.26 -7.41 0.01
N ILE A 34 -0.08 -7.72 0.54
CA ILE A 34 0.15 -7.79 1.99
C ILE A 34 1.00 -6.62 2.48
N GLY A 35 0.92 -6.30 3.77
CA GLY A 35 1.57 -5.12 4.34
C GLY A 35 3.09 -5.10 4.11
N LYS A 36 3.74 -6.28 4.13
CA LYS A 36 5.17 -6.40 3.80
C LYS A 36 5.47 -5.89 2.38
N GLN A 37 4.66 -6.27 1.40
CA GLN A 37 4.83 -5.84 0.02
C GLN A 37 4.60 -4.33 -0.14
N CYS A 38 3.60 -3.78 0.55
CA CYS A 38 3.33 -2.33 0.53
C CYS A 38 4.51 -1.54 1.09
N ARG A 39 5.14 -2.03 2.17
CA ARG A 39 6.34 -1.42 2.76
C ARG A 39 7.57 -1.53 1.87
N GLU A 40 7.74 -2.65 1.17
CA GLU A 40 8.88 -2.85 0.25
C GLU A 40 8.72 -2.04 -1.04
N ARG A 41 7.48 -1.71 -1.42
CA ARG A 41 7.18 -0.90 -2.61
C ARG A 41 7.28 0.60 -2.35
N TRP A 42 6.84 1.04 -1.18
CA TRP A 42 6.96 2.43 -0.72
C TRP A 42 8.42 2.84 -0.52
#